data_AF-A0A354SIB9-F1
#
_entry.id   AF-A0A354SIB9-F1
#
_cell.length_a   1.000
_cell.length_b   1.000
_cell.length_c   1.000
_cell.angle_alpha   90.00
_cell.angle_beta   90.00
_cell.angle_gamma   90.00
#
_symmetry.space_group_name_H-M   'P 1'
#
loop_
_entity.id
_entity.type
_entity.pdbx_description
1 polymer ?
#
loop_
_entity_poly.entity_id
_entity_poly.type
_entity_poly.pdbx_seq_one_letter_code
_entity_poly.pdbx_strand_id
1 'polypeptide(L)' 'SEINEALCKGCGLCASVCPSSAIIARHFTNDQVLAEMEGLMEF' A
#
# COMPACT_ATOMS: atom_id res chain seq x y z
N SER A 1 -5.49 10.26 -13.44
CA SER A 1 -5.26 11.24 -12.34
C SER A 1 -3.88 10.98 -11.77
N GLU A 2 -3.23 12.00 -11.21
CA GLU A 2 -1.85 11.95 -10.69
C GLU A 2 -1.83 12.40 -9.23
N ILE A 3 -0.92 11.85 -8.42
CA ILE A 3 -0.73 12.20 -7.00
C ILE A 3 0.40 13.23 -6.89
N ASN A 4 0.14 14.35 -6.22
CA ASN A 4 1.20 15.28 -5.86
C ASN A 4 1.96 14.75 -4.63
N GLU A 5 3.18 14.27 -4.87
CA GLU A 5 4.02 13.64 -3.86
C GLU A 5 4.44 14.56 -2.72
N ALA A 6 4.58 15.87 -2.97
CA ALA A 6 4.94 16.82 -1.92
C ALA A 6 3.82 17.00 -0.88
N LEU A 7 2.56 16.70 -1.26
CA LEU A 7 1.40 16.79 -0.38
C LEU A 7 1.00 15.45 0.23
N CYS A 8 1.42 14.33 -0.38
CA CYS A 8 1.08 12.99 0.06
C CYS A 8 1.60 12.73 1.48
N LYS A 9 0.70 12.30 2.38
CA LYS A 9 1.04 11.93 3.76
C LYS A 9 1.16 10.42 3.99
N GLY A 10 0.97 9.63 2.94
CA GLY A 10 1.06 8.17 3.03
C GLY A 10 -0.09 7.49 3.78
N CYS A 11 -1.29 8.07 3.83
CA CYS A 11 -2.43 7.48 4.57
C CYS A 11 -3.08 6.27 3.90
N GLY A 12 -2.81 6.01 2.62
CA GLY A 12 -3.29 4.82 1.90
C GLY A 12 -4.72 4.85 1.36
N LEU A 13 -5.56 5.84 1.72
CA LEU A 13 -6.97 5.89 1.31
C LEU A 13 -7.16 5.85 -0.22
N CYS A 14 -6.34 6.55 -0.98
CA CYS A 14 -6.45 6.57 -2.44
C CYS A 14 -6.16 5.21 -3.08
N ALA A 15 -5.22 4.44 -2.52
CA ALA A 15 -4.91 3.09 -2.98
C ALA A 15 -6.03 2.11 -2.62
N SER A 16 -6.63 2.23 -1.42
CA SER A 16 -7.64 1.29 -0.95
C SER A 16 -9.00 1.43 -1.65
N VAL A 17 -9.37 2.63 -2.09
CA VAL A 17 -10.66 2.89 -2.76
C VAL A 17 -10.59 2.81 -4.28
N CYS A 18 -9.39 2.69 -4.86
CA CYS A 18 -9.22 2.71 -6.31
C CYS A 18 -9.80 1.43 -6.94
N PRO A 19 -10.89 1.50 -7.73
CA PRO A 19 -11.54 0.30 -8.25
C PRO A 19 -10.70 -0.42 -9.32
N SER A 20 -9.80 0.30 -9.98
CA SER A 20 -8.88 -0.26 -10.97
C SER A 20 -7.54 -0.69 -10.38
N SER A 21 -7.33 -0.50 -9.07
CA SER A 21 -6.06 -0.78 -8.38
C SER A 21 -4.85 -0.10 -9.04
N ALA A 22 -5.05 1.03 -9.70
CA ALA A 22 -3.99 1.75 -10.42
C ALA A 22 -3.02 2.49 -9.49
N ILE A 23 -3.40 2.70 -8.22
CA ILE A 23 -2.61 3.41 -7.22
C ILE A 23 -2.05 2.39 -6.23
N ILE A 24 -0.72 2.41 -6.03
CA ILE A 24 -0.03 1.51 -5.10
C ILE A 24 0.46 2.32 -3.90
N ALA A 25 0.12 1.85 -2.69
CA ALA A 25 0.63 2.43 -1.44
C ALA A 25 2.13 2.10 -1.26
N ARG A 26 2.92 3.07 -0.80
CA ARG A 26 4.36 2.88 -0.51
C ARG A 26 4.55 2.37 0.91
N HIS A 27 5.56 1.52 1.10
CA HIS A 27 6.01 0.98 2.40
C HIS A 27 5.02 0.10 3.16
N PHE A 28 3.87 -0.20 2.56
CA PHE A 28 2.86 -1.15 3.03
C PHE A 28 2.20 -1.84 1.84
N THR A 29 3.02 -2.33 0.89
CA THR A 29 2.48 -3.12 -0.21
C THR A 29 1.90 -4.43 0.32
N ASN A 30 0.98 -5.04 -0.42
CA ASN A 30 0.40 -6.32 -0.01
C ASN A 30 1.49 -7.37 0.24
N ASP A 31 2.49 -7.45 -0.64
CA ASP A 31 3.61 -8.38 -0.50
C ASP A 31 4.42 -8.14 0.78
N GLN A 32 4.64 -6.87 1.16
CA GLN A 32 5.36 -6.52 2.40
C GLN A 32 4.57 -6.95 3.64
N VAL A 33 3.25 -6.72 3.64
CA VAL A 33 2.39 -7.10 4.76
C VAL A 33 2.26 -8.62 4.88
N LEU A 34 2.14 -9.32 3.74
CA LEU A 34 2.10 -10.78 3.71
C LEU A 34 3.41 -11.38 4.21
N ALA A 35 4.57 -10.85 3.78
CA ALA A 35 5.87 -11.30 4.26
C ALA A 35 6.02 -11.13 5.79
N GLU A 36 5.52 -10.03 6.35
CA GLU A 36 5.49 -9.82 7.81
C GLU A 36 4.61 -10.88 8.50
N MET A 37 3.42 -11.15 7.97
CA MET A 37 2.51 -12.16 8.50
C MET A 37 3.12 -13.57 8.43
N GLU A 38 3.75 -13.92 7.31
CA GLU A 38 4.46 -15.19 7.13
C GLU A 38 5.60 -15.34 8.14
N GLY A 39 6.38 -14.28 8.34
CA GLY A 39 7.45 -14.24 9.36
C GLY A 39 6.92 -14.46 10.78
N LEU A 40 5.74 -13.94 11.11
CA LEU A 40 5.08 -14.18 12.40
C LEU A 40 4.52 -15.59 12.55
N MET A 41 4.16 -16.24 11.43
CA MET A 41 3.60 -17.60 11.42
C MET A 41 4.68 -18.69 11.28
N GLU A 42 5.98 -18.33 11.19
CA GLU A 42 7.13 -19.24 11.01
C GLU A 42 6.92 -20.31 9.92
N PHE A 43 6.20 -19.96 8.84
CA PHE A 43 6.00 -20.86 7.70
C PHE A 43 7.21 -20.91 6.76
#